data_AF-A0A4D6MCY3-F1
#
_entry.id   AF-A0A4D6MCY3-F1
#
_cell.length_a   1.000
_cell.length_b   1.000
_cell.length_c   1.000
_cell.angle_alpha   90.00
_cell.angle_beta   90.00
_cell.angle_gamma   90.00
#
_symmetry.space_group_name_H-M   'P 1'
#
loop_
_entity.id
_entity.type
_entity.pdbx_description
1 polymer ?
#
loop_
_entity_poly.entity_id
_entity_poly.type
_entity_poly.pdbx_seq_one_letter_code
_entity_poly.pdbx_strand_id
1 'polypeptide(L)'
;MRPALPKCFSGNAYVLASIMMAMGELEDASHECIIEKIREAKNKVNQEYVRSYVEALEGPQQGSSLPPLKELTLVSDWTRMPFHNIDFFHGKATYACPLATPLPQVAYFMQSPTDNFGVDIRIGLEPENITAFSHCFLSMA
;
A
#
# COMPACT_ATOMS: atom_id res chain seq x y z
N MET A 1 -18.10 -21.93 4.78
CA MET A 1 -16.67 -21.56 4.71
C MET A 1 -16.08 -22.12 3.41
N ARG A 2 -15.46 -21.29 2.57
CA ARG A 2 -14.52 -21.81 1.57
C ARG A 2 -13.15 -21.92 2.25
N PRO A 3 -12.33 -22.94 1.92
CA PRO A 3 -11.01 -23.09 2.54
C PRO A 3 -10.13 -21.88 2.20
N ALA A 4 -9.16 -21.60 3.08
CA ALA A 4 -8.10 -20.65 2.79
C ALA A 4 -7.34 -21.07 1.53
N LEU A 5 -6.67 -20.11 0.89
CA LEU A 5 -5.77 -20.41 -0.22
C LEU A 5 -4.68 -21.40 0.24
N PRO A 6 -4.27 -22.34 -0.63
CA PRO A 6 -3.16 -23.24 -0.33
C PRO A 6 -1.89 -22.47 0.04
N LYS A 7 -1.07 -23.00 0.96
CA LYS A 7 0.18 -22.37 1.42
C LYS A 7 1.14 -22.00 0.28
N CYS A 8 1.11 -22.77 -0.82
CA CYS A 8 1.96 -22.58 -1.99
C CYS A 8 1.16 -22.08 -3.21
N PHE A 9 0.06 -21.36 -3.00
CA PHE A 9 -0.68 -20.74 -4.08
C PHE A 9 0.23 -19.76 -4.85
N SER A 10 0.26 -19.90 -6.17
CA SER A 10 1.01 -19.04 -7.06
C SER A 10 0.03 -18.26 -7.95
N GLY A 11 -0.13 -16.97 -7.66
CA GLY A 11 -1.04 -16.08 -8.37
C GLY A 11 -1.31 -14.80 -7.59
N ASN A 12 -2.14 -13.92 -8.15
CA ASN A 12 -2.57 -12.70 -7.46
C ASN A 12 -3.64 -13.05 -6.41
N ALA A 13 -3.44 -12.59 -5.18
CA ALA A 13 -4.34 -12.85 -4.06
C ALA A 13 -4.44 -11.61 -3.14
N TYR A 14 -4.73 -10.46 -3.74
CA TYR A 14 -4.94 -9.21 -3.01
C TYR A 14 -6.26 -8.55 -3.43
N VAL A 15 -6.83 -7.77 -2.51
CA VAL A 15 -7.95 -6.85 -2.75
C VAL A 15 -7.56 -5.48 -2.20
N LEU A 16 -8.17 -4.43 -2.71
CA LEU A 16 -7.95 -3.07 -2.20
C LEU A 16 -8.94 -2.79 -1.07
N ALA A 17 -8.43 -2.41 0.10
CA ALA A 17 -9.22 -1.79 1.14
C ALA A 17 -9.09 -0.27 0.98
N SER A 18 -10.22 0.41 0.84
CA SER A 18 -10.25 1.85 0.55
C SER A 18 -10.91 2.61 1.69
N ILE A 19 -10.37 3.79 1.98
CA ILE A 19 -11.03 4.83 2.76
C ILE A 19 -11.21 6.06 1.88
N MET A 20 -12.23 6.86 2.17
CA MET A 20 -12.48 8.13 1.52
C MET A 20 -12.74 9.18 2.59
N MET A 21 -12.11 10.34 2.45
CA MET A 21 -12.22 11.46 3.38
C MET A 21 -12.08 12.75 2.57
N ALA A 22 -12.85 13.77 2.92
CA ALA A 22 -12.69 15.09 2.31
C ALA A 22 -11.37 15.72 2.79
N MET A 23 -10.72 16.54 1.94
CA MET A 23 -9.45 17.19 2.28
C MET A 23 -9.54 18.01 3.58
N GLY A 24 -10.59 18.82 3.76
CA GLY A 24 -10.78 19.59 4.98
C GLY A 24 -10.98 18.72 6.23
N GLU A 25 -11.67 17.59 6.10
CA GLU A 25 -11.78 16.63 7.22
C GLU A 25 -10.44 15.97 7.54
N LEU A 26 -9.60 15.72 6.53
CA LEU A 26 -8.28 15.11 6.70
C LEU A 26 -7.30 16.07 7.40
N GLU A 27 -7.34 17.36 7.06
CA GLU A 27 -6.50 18.39 7.66
C GLU A 27 -6.83 18.61 9.15
N ASP A 28 -8.11 18.51 9.51
CA ASP A 28 -8.56 18.68 10.90
C ASP A 28 -8.51 17.38 11.73
N ALA A 29 -8.32 16.22 11.09
CA ALA A 29 -8.35 14.92 11.76
C ALA A 29 -7.04 14.63 12.52
N SER A 30 -7.18 14.04 13.72
CA SER A 30 -6.04 13.47 14.42
C SER A 30 -5.52 12.20 13.70
N HIS A 31 -4.23 11.89 13.87
CA HIS A 31 -3.65 10.63 13.38
C HIS A 31 -4.42 9.40 13.88
N GLU A 32 -4.88 9.42 15.13
CA GLU A 32 -5.68 8.33 15.70
C GLU A 32 -6.98 8.10 14.91
N CYS A 33 -7.70 9.17 14.57
CA CYS A 33 -8.92 9.09 13.76
C CYS A 33 -8.66 8.47 12.38
N ILE A 34 -7.58 8.90 11.72
CA ILE A 34 -7.17 8.38 10.40
C ILE A 34 -6.79 6.90 10.51
N ILE A 35 -6.01 6.52 11.53
CA ILE A 35 -5.58 5.14 11.78
C ILE A 35 -6.79 4.23 12.06
N GLU A 36 -7.75 4.67 12.86
CA GLU A 36 -8.97 3.89 13.14
C GLU A 36 -9.78 3.67 11.86
N LYS A 37 -9.96 4.69 11.01
CA LYS A 37 -10.64 4.51 9.71
C LYS A 37 -9.93 3.50 8.80
N ILE A 38 -8.59 3.53 8.74
CA ILE A 38 -7.81 2.52 8.00
C ILE A 38 -8.03 1.13 8.60
N ARG A 39 -7.99 1.01 9.93
CA ARG A 39 -8.21 -0.26 10.64
C ARG A 39 -9.60 -0.82 10.38
N GLU A 40 -10.63 0.00 10.47
CA GLU A 40 -12.02 -0.38 10.17
C GLU A 40 -12.17 -0.87 8.73
N ALA A 41 -11.59 -0.16 7.76
CA ALA A 41 -11.62 -0.57 6.36
C ALA A 41 -10.95 -1.93 6.14
N LYS A 42 -9.77 -2.15 6.76
CA LYS A 42 -9.08 -3.45 6.71
C LYS A 42 -9.90 -4.56 7.37
N ASN A 43 -10.54 -4.28 8.51
CA ASN A 43 -11.36 -5.26 9.24
C ASN A 43 -12.64 -5.65 8.49
N LYS A 44 -13.14 -4.80 7.59
CA LYS A 44 -14.29 -5.13 6.72
C LYS A 44 -13.94 -6.11 5.60
N VAL A 45 -12.66 -6.36 5.33
CA VAL A 45 -12.22 -7.32 4.30
C VAL A 45 -12.41 -8.75 4.81
N ASN A 46 -13.62 -9.26 4.62
CA ASN A 46 -14.01 -10.64 4.92
C ASN A 46 -14.28 -11.45 3.63
N GLN A 47 -14.77 -12.68 3.78
CA GLN A 47 -15.03 -13.56 2.65
C GLN A 47 -16.10 -13.00 1.70
N GLU A 48 -17.14 -12.38 2.26
CA GLU A 48 -18.23 -11.75 1.51
C GLU A 48 -17.71 -10.56 0.71
N TYR A 49 -16.88 -9.72 1.33
CA TYR A 49 -16.23 -8.59 0.66
C TYR A 49 -15.38 -9.06 -0.53
N VAL A 50 -14.55 -10.08 -0.35
CA VAL A 50 -13.71 -10.63 -1.44
C VAL A 50 -14.58 -11.18 -2.57
N ARG A 51 -15.70 -11.85 -2.26
CA ARG A 51 -16.64 -12.34 -3.28
C ARG A 51 -17.22 -11.18 -4.07
N SER A 52 -17.75 -10.17 -3.39
CA SER A 52 -18.32 -8.98 -4.03
C SER A 52 -17.28 -8.21 -4.84
N TYR A 53 -16.02 -8.17 -4.39
CA TYR A 53 -14.92 -7.57 -5.14
C TYR A 53 -14.66 -8.31 -6.45
N VAL A 54 -14.64 -9.65 -6.45
CA VAL A 54 -14.49 -10.46 -7.66
C VAL A 54 -15.69 -10.28 -8.59
N GLU A 55 -16.91 -10.34 -8.06
CA GLU A 55 -18.14 -10.12 -8.84
C GLU A 55 -18.16 -8.73 -9.52
N ALA A 56 -17.67 -7.70 -8.81
CA ALA A 56 -17.55 -6.35 -9.37
C ALA A 56 -16.53 -6.29 -10.51
N LEU A 57 -15.41 -7.02 -10.42
CA LEU A 57 -14.42 -7.11 -11.49
C LEU A 57 -14.90 -7.91 -12.71
N GLU A 58 -15.75 -8.93 -12.48
CA GLU A 58 -16.33 -9.76 -13.54
C GLU A 58 -17.57 -9.14 -14.19
N GLY A 59 -18.08 -8.02 -13.66
CA GLY A 59 -19.27 -7.34 -14.17
C GLY A 59 -19.11 -6.77 -15.59
N PRO A 60 -20.22 -6.31 -16.23
CA PRO A 60 -20.24 -5.82 -17.62
C PRO A 60 -19.40 -4.55 -17.87
N GLN A 61 -18.84 -3.94 -16.81
CA GLN A 61 -17.79 -2.92 -16.92
C GLN A 61 -16.38 -3.51 -17.05
N GLN A 62 -16.28 -4.73 -17.61
CA GLN A 62 -15.03 -5.38 -18.00
C GLN A 62 -14.17 -4.41 -18.82
N GLY A 63 -13.10 -3.91 -18.18
CA GLY A 63 -12.17 -2.96 -18.78
C GLY A 63 -12.16 -1.56 -18.13
N SER A 64 -12.96 -1.31 -17.09
CA SER A 64 -12.83 -0.10 -16.28
C SER A 64 -11.42 -0.02 -15.71
N SER A 65 -10.64 0.92 -16.25
CA SER A 65 -9.45 1.52 -15.63
C SER A 65 -9.57 1.50 -14.10
N LEU A 66 -8.43 1.36 -13.40
CA LEU A 66 -8.36 1.75 -12.00
C LEU A 66 -9.15 3.06 -11.82
N PRO A 67 -9.93 3.21 -10.73
CA PRO A 67 -10.60 4.49 -10.47
C PRO A 67 -9.56 5.60 -10.62
N PRO A 68 -9.93 6.77 -11.14
CA PRO A 68 -8.98 7.85 -11.40
C PRO A 68 -8.01 7.98 -10.22
N LEU A 69 -6.73 7.67 -10.47
CA LEU A 69 -5.73 7.63 -9.42
C LEU A 69 -5.36 9.04 -8.94
N LYS A 70 -5.79 10.05 -9.70
CA LYS A 70 -5.66 11.45 -9.30
C LYS A 70 -6.36 11.63 -7.95
N GLU A 71 -5.66 12.25 -7.00
CA GLU A 71 -6.13 12.46 -5.62
C GLU A 71 -6.22 11.18 -4.75
N LEU A 72 -5.80 10.02 -5.27
CA LEU A 72 -5.65 8.80 -4.48
C LEU A 72 -4.18 8.57 -4.13
N THR A 73 -3.95 8.10 -2.91
CA THR A 73 -2.66 7.50 -2.51
C THR A 73 -2.88 6.01 -2.29
N LEU A 74 -2.16 5.19 -3.06
CA LEU A 74 -2.12 3.75 -2.88
C LEU A 74 -0.97 3.40 -1.95
N VAL A 75 -1.24 2.59 -0.93
CA VAL A 75 -0.20 2.11 -0.01
C VAL A 75 0.03 0.63 -0.28
N SER A 76 1.26 0.27 -0.65
CA SER A 76 1.68 -1.11 -0.87
C SER A 76 2.69 -1.52 0.20
N ASP A 77 2.26 -2.40 1.10
CA ASP A 77 3.08 -2.90 2.20
C ASP A 77 3.92 -4.10 1.75
N TRP A 78 5.21 -3.87 1.55
CA TRP A 78 6.23 -4.87 1.21
C TRP A 78 7.09 -5.24 2.42
N THR A 79 6.75 -4.77 3.62
CA THR A 79 7.55 -5.04 4.84
C THR A 79 7.56 -6.52 5.25
N ARG A 80 6.65 -7.32 4.68
CA ARG A 80 6.58 -8.77 4.89
C ARG A 80 7.25 -9.58 3.78
N MET A 81 7.78 -8.91 2.76
CA MET A 81 8.52 -9.54 1.68
C MET A 81 10.02 -9.54 2.01
N PRO A 82 10.70 -10.70 2.00
CA PRO A 82 12.08 -10.80 2.47
C PRO A 82 13.09 -10.33 1.40
N PHE A 83 12.83 -9.24 0.67
CA PHE A 83 13.60 -8.87 -0.53
C PHE A 83 15.11 -8.79 -0.29
N HIS A 84 15.53 -8.14 0.80
CA HIS A 84 16.95 -8.08 1.19
C HIS A 84 17.34 -9.17 2.19
N ASN A 85 16.39 -9.96 2.68
CA ASN A 85 16.61 -11.02 3.67
C ASN A 85 16.80 -12.42 3.04
N ILE A 86 16.74 -12.51 1.71
CA ILE A 86 17.08 -13.73 0.97
C ILE A 86 18.61 -13.79 0.78
N ASP A 87 19.19 -14.90 1.20
CA ASP A 87 20.62 -15.20 1.04
C ASP A 87 20.85 -16.04 -0.22
N PHE A 88 21.71 -15.57 -1.11
CA PHE A 88 22.15 -16.30 -2.30
C PHE A 88 23.63 -16.68 -2.19
N PHE A 89 23.93 -17.67 -1.35
CA PHE A 89 25.27 -18.26 -1.10
C PHE A 89 26.34 -17.30 -0.55
N HIS A 90 26.39 -16.07 -1.06
CA HIS A 90 27.37 -15.02 -0.77
C HIS A 90 26.76 -13.94 0.15
N GLY A 91 25.68 -14.27 0.86
CA GLY A 91 25.01 -13.39 1.80
C GLY A 91 23.75 -12.73 1.24
N LYS A 92 23.23 -11.82 2.05
CA LYS A 92 22.03 -11.04 1.82
C LYS A 92 22.28 -9.86 0.88
N ALA A 93 21.27 -9.43 0.15
CA ALA A 93 21.37 -8.23 -0.66
C ALA A 93 21.52 -6.98 0.23
N THR A 94 22.45 -6.09 -0.12
CA THR A 94 22.65 -4.81 0.59
C THR A 94 21.38 -3.94 0.53
N TYR A 95 20.67 -3.97 -0.60
CA TYR A 95 19.38 -3.30 -0.75
C TYR A 95 18.60 -3.92 -1.90
N ALA A 96 17.27 -3.88 -1.80
CA ALA A 96 16.37 -4.35 -2.85
C ALA A 96 15.13 -3.46 -2.87
N CYS A 97 14.91 -2.77 -3.99
CA CYS A 97 13.77 -1.88 -4.17
C CYS A 97 13.30 -1.88 -5.64
N PRO A 98 12.10 -1.37 -5.93
CA PRO A 98 11.70 -1.10 -7.31
C PRO A 98 12.71 -0.17 -8.00
N LEU A 99 13.11 -0.50 -9.24
CA LEU A 99 14.02 0.34 -10.02
C LEU A 99 13.39 1.69 -10.37
N ALA A 100 12.15 1.65 -10.85
CA ALA A 100 11.31 2.80 -11.15
C ALA A 100 10.01 2.70 -10.34
N THR A 101 9.33 3.84 -10.14
CA THR A 101 8.01 3.88 -9.53
C THR A 101 6.98 3.74 -10.65
N PRO A 102 6.34 2.57 -10.87
CA PRO A 102 5.49 2.34 -12.05
C PRO A 102 4.23 3.21 -12.02
N LEU A 103 3.76 3.55 -10.83
CA LEU A 103 2.62 4.41 -10.57
C LEU A 103 3.02 5.44 -9.51
N PRO A 104 3.17 6.75 -9.85
CA PRO A 104 3.59 7.77 -8.91
C PRO A 104 2.73 7.83 -7.63
N GLN A 105 1.45 7.48 -7.74
CA GLN A 105 0.48 7.49 -6.65
C GLN A 105 0.68 6.37 -5.62
N VAL A 106 1.62 5.44 -5.85
CA VAL A 106 1.90 4.33 -4.94
C VAL A 106 3.06 4.68 -4.01
N ALA A 107 2.78 4.62 -2.71
CA ALA A 107 3.78 4.58 -1.64
C ALA A 107 4.10 3.12 -1.29
N TYR A 108 5.34 2.70 -1.55
CA TYR A 108 5.85 1.37 -1.21
C TYR A 108 6.55 1.42 0.16
N PHE A 109 6.07 0.61 1.10
CA PHE A 109 6.64 0.46 2.43
C PHE A 109 7.53 -0.78 2.43
N MET A 110 8.82 -0.61 2.65
CA MET A 110 9.82 -1.68 2.56
C MET A 110 10.54 -1.81 3.90
N GLN A 111 11.03 -3.01 4.20
CA GLN A 111 11.96 -3.19 5.32
C GLN A 111 13.23 -2.36 5.04
N SER A 112 13.79 -1.73 6.07
CA SER A 112 15.11 -1.13 5.97
C SER A 112 16.20 -2.21 5.97
N PRO A 113 17.22 -2.15 5.09
CA PRO A 113 18.33 -3.11 5.10
C PRO A 113 19.28 -2.94 6.30
N THR A 114 19.27 -1.76 6.93
CA THR A 114 20.22 -1.38 7.99
C THR A 114 19.57 -1.25 9.37
N ASP A 115 18.24 -1.13 9.43
CA ASP A 115 17.49 -1.04 10.68
C ASP A 115 16.39 -2.12 10.71
N ASN A 116 16.49 -3.04 11.65
CA ASN A 116 15.53 -4.14 11.81
C ASN A 116 14.10 -3.68 12.14
N PHE A 117 13.94 -2.45 12.65
CA PHE A 117 12.64 -1.85 12.94
C PHE A 117 12.31 -0.68 12.01
N GLY A 118 13.24 -0.34 11.11
CA GLY A 118 13.09 0.74 10.16
C GLY A 118 12.18 0.36 9.00
N VAL A 119 11.43 1.34 8.52
CA VAL A 119 10.61 1.23 7.32
C VAL A 119 11.07 2.29 6.33
N ASP A 120 11.53 1.83 5.17
CA ASP A 120 11.90 2.70 4.06
C ASP A 120 10.65 2.94 3.19
N ILE A 121 10.36 4.21 2.88
CA ILE A 121 9.21 4.58 2.05
C ILE A 121 9.71 5.06 0.69
N ARG A 122 9.20 4.45 -0.39
CA ARG A 122 9.39 4.92 -1.76
C ARG A 122 8.06 5.43 -2.31
N ILE A 123 8.00 6.73 -2.61
CA ILE A 123 6.81 7.41 -3.13
C ILE A 123 7.18 8.30 -4.32
N GLY A 124 6.29 8.40 -5.31
CA GLY A 124 6.42 9.35 -6.41
C GLY A 124 5.75 10.67 -6.06
N LEU A 125 6.46 11.79 -6.22
CA LEU A 125 5.93 13.13 -5.99
C LEU A 125 6.24 14.01 -7.20
N GLU A 126 5.33 14.92 -7.53
CA GLU A 126 5.62 15.96 -8.51
C GLU A 126 6.66 16.94 -7.95
N PRO A 127 7.59 17.47 -8.77
CA PRO A 127 8.68 18.31 -8.29
C PRO A 127 8.24 19.50 -7.43
N GLU A 128 7.10 20.11 -7.76
CA GLU A 128 6.50 21.22 -7.03
C GLU A 128 6.04 20.87 -5.61
N ASN A 129 5.72 19.60 -5.36
CA ASN A 129 5.20 19.13 -4.08
C ASN A 129 6.29 18.61 -3.13
N ILE A 130 7.51 18.39 -3.61
CA ILE A 130 8.61 17.79 -2.82
C ILE A 130 8.90 18.62 -1.57
N THR A 131 9.07 19.94 -1.72
CA THR A 131 9.41 20.83 -0.60
C THR A 131 8.32 20.84 0.46
N ALA A 132 7.05 20.95 0.06
CA ALA A 132 5.92 20.95 0.98
C ALA A 132 5.79 19.59 1.70
N PHE A 133 5.92 18.50 0.96
CA PHE A 133 5.89 17.15 1.54
C PHE A 133 7.01 16.97 2.58
N SER A 134 8.25 17.33 2.26
CA SER A 134 9.38 17.21 3.20
C SER A 134 9.17 18.05 4.45
N HIS A 135 8.65 19.28 4.31
CA HIS A 135 8.34 20.11 5.46
C HIS A 135 7.30 19.46 6.36
N CYS A 136 6.14 19.06 5.81
CA CYS A 136 5.08 18.43 6.58
C CYS A 136 5.52 17.09 7.21
N PHE A 137 6.25 16.26 6.47
CA PHE A 137 6.70 14.96 6.95
C PHE A 137 7.67 15.08 8.13
N LEU A 138 8.60 16.05 8.08
CA LEU A 138 9.60 16.25 9.13
C LEU A 138 9.06 17.07 10.31
N SER A 139 8.06 17.94 10.10
CA SER A 139 7.49 18.75 11.17
C SER A 139 6.50 17.98 12.07
N MET A 140 6.02 16.82 11.60
CA MET A 140 5.10 15.95 12.34
C MET A 140 5.81 14.87 13.19
N ALA A 141 7.13 14.77 13.10
CA ALA A 141 7.96 13.90 13.94
C ALA A 141 8.34 14.61 15.25
#